data_AF-A0A936D8H2-F1
#
_entry.id   AF-A0A936D8H2-F1
#
_cell.length_a   1.000
_cell.length_b   1.000
_cell.length_c   1.000
_cell.angle_alpha   90.00
_cell.angle_beta   90.00
_cell.angle_gamma   90.00
#
_symmetry.space_group_name_H-M   'P 1'
#
loop_
_entity.id
_entity.type
_entity.pdbx_description
1 polymer ?
#
loop_
_entity_poly.entity_id
_entity_poly.type
_entity_poly.pdbx_seq_one_letter_code
_entity_poly.pdbx_strand_id
1 'polypeptide(L)'
;MTEGVHDVAFLGRLLSVAHGASRIKKLEDLDDALRGWLGGFKWPNRSGAHYDISRLAVPAPAFYRLATNEVVALRNAQGLTEIGKTLEIDLEAFSRAQNGPEAIGVVLDSDDEPAEQRFAKLKTALEAVKLPAPPSLCAVSSGSPRVGVFALPEPGAAGTLEDVLLALGDAAYPELAAAARGYADQWRQKADAEPATLDWKELRKPAGAKKAMIGAMTAVLKPGKSTQVSLEDNRWVSEHTKALACLQPSLAFLSALFGVPTMGSEYREAPSGANI
;
A
#
# COMPACT_ATOMS: atom_id res chain seq x y z
N MET A 1 0.21 -1.10 -7.41
CA MET A 1 -0.83 -0.05 -7.42
C MET A 1 -1.58 -0.09 -6.12
N THR A 2 -2.01 1.08 -5.62
CA THR A 2 -2.75 1.23 -4.37
C THR A 2 -3.92 2.20 -4.54
N GLU A 3 -4.83 2.25 -3.58
CA GLU A 3 -6.00 3.13 -3.59
C GLU A 3 -5.69 4.54 -3.08
N GLY A 4 -4.82 4.65 -2.07
CA GLY A 4 -4.48 5.88 -1.38
C GLY A 4 -2.98 6.16 -1.28
N VAL A 5 -2.65 7.37 -0.83
CA VAL A 5 -1.27 7.83 -0.61
C VAL A 5 -0.63 7.23 0.64
N HIS A 6 -1.44 6.89 1.66
CA HIS A 6 -0.95 6.22 2.86
C HIS A 6 -0.47 4.81 2.56
N ASP A 7 -1.16 4.08 1.69
CA ASP A 7 -0.75 2.75 1.22
C ASP A 7 0.62 2.79 0.52
N VAL A 8 0.85 3.81 -0.31
CA VAL A 8 2.14 4.00 -0.99
C VAL A 8 3.27 4.18 0.04
N ALA A 9 3.04 5.00 1.07
CA ALA A 9 4.04 5.20 2.12
C ALA A 9 4.24 3.95 2.98
N PHE A 10 3.15 3.28 3.37
CA PHE A 10 3.20 2.03 4.11
C PHE A 10 3.96 0.94 3.35
N LEU A 11 3.60 0.66 2.10
CA LEU A 11 4.27 -0.32 1.25
C LEU A 11 5.72 0.07 0.97
N GLY A 12 6.00 1.34 0.71
CA GLY A 12 7.37 1.83 0.51
C GLY A 12 8.27 1.59 1.72
N ARG A 13 7.73 1.84 2.92
CA ARG A 13 8.42 1.52 4.17
C ARG A 13 8.56 0.02 4.37
N LEU A 14 7.52 -0.77 4.09
CA LEU A 14 7.56 -2.22 4.17
C LEU A 14 8.63 -2.81 3.25
N LEU A 15 8.74 -2.36 2.00
CA LEU A 15 9.79 -2.76 1.06
C LEU A 15 11.19 -2.43 1.59
N SER A 16 11.35 -1.25 2.21
CA SER A 16 12.64 -0.81 2.76
C SER A 16 13.12 -1.74 3.88
N VAL A 17 12.22 -2.15 4.77
CA VAL A 17 12.53 -3.01 5.93
C VAL A 17 12.55 -4.50 5.54
N ALA A 18 11.68 -4.94 4.64
CA ALA A 18 11.56 -6.35 4.28
C ALA A 18 12.58 -6.79 3.23
N HIS A 19 12.87 -5.92 2.26
CA HIS A 19 13.66 -6.25 1.07
C HIS A 19 14.89 -5.34 0.89
N GLY A 20 15.27 -4.59 1.94
CA GLY A 20 16.42 -3.67 1.90
C GLY A 20 16.27 -2.58 0.84
N ALA A 21 15.03 -2.22 0.49
CA ALA A 21 14.79 -1.32 -0.62
C ALA A 21 15.22 0.11 -0.31
N SER A 22 15.73 0.81 -1.33
CA SER A 22 16.10 2.21 -1.26
C SER A 22 15.24 3.04 -2.21
N ARG A 23 14.74 4.19 -1.75
CA ARG A 23 13.90 5.07 -2.58
C ARG A 23 14.75 5.75 -3.64
N ILE A 24 14.38 5.60 -4.91
CA ILE A 24 14.98 6.32 -6.03
C ILE A 24 14.38 7.72 -6.07
N LYS A 25 15.24 8.74 -6.01
CA LYS A 25 14.83 10.16 -5.95
C LYS A 25 15.21 10.96 -7.19
N LYS A 26 16.14 10.46 -8.00
CA LYS A 26 16.65 11.16 -9.18
C LYS A 26 16.22 10.44 -10.45
N LEU A 27 15.95 11.22 -11.49
CA LEU A 27 15.50 10.69 -12.77
C LEU A 27 16.60 9.87 -13.44
N GLU A 28 17.86 10.29 -13.33
CA GLU A 28 19.02 9.58 -13.90
C GLU A 28 19.28 8.20 -13.31
N ASP A 29 18.69 7.89 -12.14
CA ASP A 29 18.80 6.58 -11.49
C ASP A 29 17.74 5.56 -12.01
N LEU A 30 16.88 5.97 -12.94
CA LEU A 30 15.89 5.14 -13.63
C LEU A 30 16.38 4.74 -15.03
N ASP A 31 16.05 3.52 -15.44
CA ASP A 31 16.29 3.05 -16.82
C ASP A 31 15.44 3.81 -17.84
N ASP A 32 15.76 3.66 -19.13
CA ASP A 32 15.08 4.37 -20.22
C ASP A 32 13.58 4.07 -20.29
N ALA A 33 13.15 2.85 -19.97
CA ALA A 33 11.74 2.47 -20.03
C ALA A 33 10.94 3.14 -18.91
N LEU A 34 11.46 3.14 -17.68
CA LEU A 34 10.85 3.81 -16.54
C LEU A 34 10.90 5.34 -16.69
N ARG A 35 11.97 5.90 -17.27
CA ARG A 35 12.03 7.33 -17.62
C ARG A 35 10.99 7.69 -18.68
N GLY A 36 10.85 6.85 -19.71
CA GLY A 36 9.83 7.02 -20.76
C GLY A 36 8.41 6.97 -20.20
N TRP A 37 8.13 5.99 -19.34
CA TRP A 37 6.87 5.87 -18.62
C TRP A 37 6.60 7.12 -17.76
N LEU A 38 7.58 7.54 -16.96
CA LEU A 38 7.47 8.74 -16.11
C LEU A 38 7.26 10.02 -16.94
N GLY A 39 7.85 10.12 -18.13
CA GLY A 39 7.64 11.23 -19.07
C GLY A 39 6.19 11.38 -19.57
N GLY A 40 5.37 10.32 -19.46
CA GLY A 40 3.93 10.36 -19.72
C GLY A 40 3.13 11.10 -18.64
N PHE A 41 3.70 11.29 -17.45
CA PHE A 41 3.07 12.02 -16.36
C PHE A 41 3.35 13.51 -16.52
N LYS A 42 2.47 14.21 -17.25
CA LYS A 42 2.54 15.67 -17.41
C LYS A 42 1.88 16.37 -16.22
N TRP A 43 2.63 17.30 -15.63
CA TRP A 43 2.16 18.25 -14.63
C TRP A 43 1.92 19.60 -15.32
N PRO A 44 0.86 20.38 -15.02
CA PRO A 44 -0.57 20.06 -14.91
C PRO A 44 -1.18 19.58 -16.24
N ASN A 45 -2.34 18.90 -16.18
CA ASN A 45 -3.02 18.29 -17.33
C ASN A 45 -3.56 19.33 -18.31
N ARG A 46 -3.47 19.07 -19.63
CA ARG A 46 -4.15 19.90 -20.65
C ARG A 46 -5.54 19.32 -20.90
N SER A 47 -6.59 20.10 -20.66
CA SER A 47 -7.96 19.78 -21.05
C SER A 47 -8.36 20.66 -22.24
N GLY A 48 -8.41 20.07 -23.43
CA GLY A 48 -8.60 20.82 -24.67
C GLY A 48 -7.45 21.82 -24.91
N ALA A 49 -7.78 23.10 -25.13
CA ALA A 49 -6.78 24.15 -25.36
C ALA A 49 -6.13 24.69 -24.06
N HIS A 50 -6.68 24.38 -22.89
CA HIS A 50 -6.30 24.99 -21.61
C HIS A 50 -5.56 24.00 -20.69
N TYR A 51 -4.69 24.52 -19.83
CA TYR A 51 -4.11 23.74 -18.74
C TYR A 51 -5.08 23.75 -17.55
N ASP A 52 -5.56 22.57 -17.16
CA ASP A 52 -6.31 22.36 -15.94
C ASP A 52 -5.34 22.23 -14.76
N ILE A 53 -5.03 23.39 -14.19
CA ILE A 53 -4.18 23.54 -13.01
C ILE A 53 -4.92 23.22 -11.71
N SER A 54 -6.24 22.96 -11.76
CA SER A 54 -7.05 22.56 -10.60
C SER A 54 -6.81 21.09 -10.23
N ARG A 55 -6.37 20.28 -11.19
CA ARG A 55 -5.79 18.95 -10.94
C ARG A 55 -4.42 19.12 -10.33
N LEU A 56 -4.43 19.36 -9.02
CA LEU A 56 -3.28 19.25 -8.15
C LEU A 56 -2.66 17.89 -8.41
N ALA A 57 -1.48 17.91 -9.02
CA ALA A 57 -0.51 16.86 -8.94
C ALA A 57 -1.04 15.41 -9.10
N VAL A 58 -1.12 14.86 -10.33
CA VAL A 58 -1.29 13.39 -10.49
C VAL A 58 -0.05 12.74 -9.86
N PRO A 59 -0.16 12.04 -8.72
CA PRO A 59 1.02 11.61 -8.00
C PRO A 59 1.81 10.67 -8.91
N ALA A 60 3.02 11.10 -9.29
CA ALA A 60 3.95 10.23 -9.97
C ALA A 60 4.22 8.99 -9.10
N PRO A 61 4.50 7.85 -9.72
CA PRO A 61 4.89 6.65 -8.99
C PRO A 61 6.09 6.94 -8.08
N ALA A 62 6.08 6.37 -6.88
CA ALA A 62 7.26 6.30 -6.04
C ALA A 62 8.09 5.08 -6.43
N PHE A 63 9.38 5.27 -6.69
CA PHE A 63 10.28 4.20 -7.14
C PHE A 63 11.18 3.72 -6.02
N TYR A 64 11.33 2.41 -5.91
CA TYR A 64 12.18 1.74 -4.92
C TYR A 64 13.06 0.72 -5.61
N ARG A 65 14.36 0.76 -5.34
CA ARG A 65 15.32 -0.26 -5.80
C ARG A 65 15.51 -1.27 -4.67
N LEU A 66 15.17 -2.54 -4.91
CA LEU A 66 15.36 -3.63 -3.96
C LEU A 66 16.85 -3.94 -3.78
N ALA A 67 17.21 -4.66 -2.71
CA ALA A 67 18.58 -5.14 -2.50
C ALA A 67 19.06 -6.09 -3.63
N THR A 68 18.13 -6.76 -4.29
CA THR A 68 18.33 -7.63 -5.46
C THR A 68 18.44 -6.86 -6.79
N ASN A 69 18.36 -5.52 -6.73
CA ASN A 69 18.51 -4.56 -7.83
C ASN A 69 17.29 -4.38 -8.77
N GLU A 70 16.22 -5.14 -8.60
CA GLU A 70 14.94 -4.85 -9.27
C GLU A 70 14.33 -3.54 -8.78
N VAL A 71 13.52 -2.91 -9.63
CA VAL A 71 12.83 -1.67 -9.32
C VAL A 71 11.33 -1.93 -9.14
N VAL A 72 10.79 -1.49 -8.01
CA VAL A 72 9.36 -1.50 -7.71
C VAL A 72 8.81 -0.09 -7.85
N ALA A 73 7.78 0.07 -8.67
CA ALA A 73 7.02 1.31 -8.79
C ALA A 73 5.70 1.23 -8.02
N LEU A 74 5.51 2.11 -7.05
CA LEU A 74 4.29 2.24 -6.26
C LEU A 74 3.47 3.43 -6.77
N ARG A 75 2.30 3.15 -7.32
CA ARG A 75 1.38 4.16 -7.87
C ARG A 75 0.04 4.13 -7.17
N ASN A 76 -0.45 5.30 -6.78
CA ASN A 76 -1.80 5.53 -6.31
C ASN A 76 -2.75 5.69 -7.52
N ALA A 77 -3.84 4.92 -7.56
CA ALA A 77 -4.86 4.93 -8.61
C ALA A 77 -6.05 5.87 -8.33
N GLN A 78 -6.13 6.49 -7.15
CA GLN A 78 -7.20 7.39 -6.70
C GLN A 78 -8.60 6.72 -6.63
N GLY A 79 -8.64 5.46 -6.18
CA GLY A 79 -9.88 4.70 -6.03
C GLY A 79 -9.98 3.47 -6.92
N LEU A 80 -10.77 2.49 -6.49
CA LEU A 80 -10.99 1.22 -7.20
C LEU A 80 -11.46 1.42 -8.66
N THR A 81 -12.36 2.37 -8.91
CA THR A 81 -12.94 2.63 -10.24
C THR A 81 -11.91 3.15 -11.26
N GLU A 82 -10.82 3.73 -10.78
CA GLU A 82 -9.77 4.30 -11.64
C GLU A 82 -8.57 3.35 -11.81
N ILE A 83 -8.48 2.25 -11.05
CA ILE A 83 -7.41 1.24 -11.18
C ILE A 83 -7.37 0.69 -12.61
N GLY A 84 -8.52 0.26 -13.16
CA GLY A 84 -8.59 -0.33 -14.50
C GLY A 84 -8.11 0.62 -15.60
N LYS A 85 -8.61 1.85 -15.61
CA LYS A 85 -8.19 2.90 -16.56
C LYS A 85 -6.71 3.24 -16.41
N THR A 86 -6.23 3.31 -15.17
CA THR A 86 -4.83 3.62 -14.87
C THR A 86 -3.90 2.51 -15.37
N LEU A 87 -4.27 1.24 -15.15
CA LEU A 87 -3.55 0.09 -15.69
C LEU A 87 -3.53 0.10 -17.22
N GLU A 88 -4.65 0.39 -17.86
CA GLU A 88 -4.72 0.48 -19.33
C GLU A 88 -3.71 1.49 -19.88
N ILE A 89 -3.69 2.71 -19.32
CA ILE A 89 -2.76 3.77 -19.71
C ILE A 89 -1.30 3.35 -19.50
N ASP A 90 -1.00 2.69 -18.38
CA ASP A 90 0.35 2.24 -18.05
C ASP A 90 0.83 1.12 -18.95
N LEU A 91 -0.01 0.11 -19.17
CA LEU A 91 0.31 -1.00 -20.06
C LEU A 91 0.51 -0.53 -21.50
N GLU A 92 -0.27 0.45 -21.95
CA GLU A 92 -0.07 1.05 -23.27
C GLU A 92 1.29 1.78 -23.36
N ALA A 93 1.69 2.50 -22.31
CA ALA A 93 3.00 3.15 -22.25
C ALA A 93 4.16 2.15 -22.26
N PHE A 94 4.06 1.08 -21.48
CA PHE A 94 5.05 -0.01 -21.46
C PHE A 94 5.11 -0.78 -22.78
N SER A 95 3.97 -1.04 -23.41
CA SER A 95 3.89 -1.68 -24.72
C SER A 95 4.61 -0.85 -25.80
N ARG A 96 4.42 0.48 -25.81
CA ARG A 96 5.14 1.39 -26.71
C ARG A 96 6.65 1.38 -26.47
N ALA A 97 7.08 1.23 -25.23
CA ALA A 97 8.49 1.13 -24.85
C ALA A 97 9.10 -0.27 -25.12
N GLN A 98 8.30 -1.24 -25.57
CA GLN A 98 8.68 -2.66 -25.70
C GLN A 98 9.31 -3.24 -24.42
N ASN A 99 8.92 -2.70 -23.27
CA ASN A 99 9.40 -3.11 -21.97
C ASN A 99 8.29 -2.90 -20.94
N GLY A 100 7.91 -3.96 -20.23
CA GLY A 100 6.81 -3.94 -19.27
C GLY A 100 7.19 -4.59 -17.95
N PRO A 101 6.35 -4.41 -16.93
CA PRO A 101 6.61 -5.00 -15.62
C PRO A 101 6.62 -6.52 -15.71
N GLU A 102 7.47 -7.18 -14.91
CA GLU A 102 7.42 -8.64 -14.74
C GLU A 102 6.29 -9.08 -13.80
N ALA A 103 5.85 -8.17 -12.92
CA ALA A 103 4.79 -8.41 -11.96
C ALA A 103 3.98 -7.13 -11.69
N ILE A 104 2.68 -7.29 -11.46
CA ILE A 104 1.73 -6.22 -11.13
C ILE A 104 0.99 -6.62 -9.86
N GLY A 105 1.23 -5.89 -8.78
CA GLY A 105 0.47 -6.02 -7.53
C GLY A 105 -0.58 -4.93 -7.41
N VAL A 106 -1.79 -5.28 -7.02
CA VAL A 106 -2.84 -4.34 -6.62
C VAL A 106 -3.13 -4.54 -5.13
N VAL A 107 -3.05 -3.46 -4.35
CA VAL A 107 -3.40 -3.47 -2.92
C VAL A 107 -4.65 -2.63 -2.73
N LEU A 108 -5.65 -3.22 -2.06
CA LEU A 108 -6.97 -2.66 -1.80
C LEU A 108 -7.18 -2.49 -0.30
N ASP A 109 -7.93 -1.46 0.09
CA ASP A 109 -8.53 -1.39 1.41
C ASP A 109 -9.88 -2.16 1.46
N SER A 110 -10.23 -2.68 2.64
CA SER A 110 -11.46 -3.45 2.88
C SER A 110 -12.52 -2.64 3.66
N ASP A 111 -12.69 -1.35 3.31
CA ASP A 111 -13.49 -0.38 4.07
C ASP A 111 -14.99 -0.71 4.14
N ASP A 112 -15.71 -0.60 3.02
CA ASP A 112 -17.19 -0.49 3.02
C ASP A 112 -17.90 -1.60 2.22
N GLU A 113 -17.19 -2.31 1.35
CA GLU A 113 -17.72 -3.39 0.52
C GLU A 113 -16.91 -4.67 0.78
N PRO A 114 -17.54 -5.87 0.87
CA PRO A 114 -16.81 -7.11 1.08
C PRO A 114 -15.66 -7.27 0.07
N ALA A 115 -14.48 -7.66 0.56
CA ALA A 115 -13.27 -7.75 -0.26
C ALA A 115 -13.47 -8.58 -1.54
N GLU A 116 -14.28 -9.65 -1.47
CA GLU A 116 -14.62 -10.50 -2.62
C GLU A 116 -15.42 -9.77 -3.72
N GLN A 117 -16.31 -8.86 -3.36
CA GLN A 117 -17.05 -8.06 -4.34
C GLN A 117 -16.14 -7.03 -5.02
N ARG A 118 -15.23 -6.41 -4.26
CA ARG A 118 -14.18 -5.52 -4.81
C ARG A 118 -13.23 -6.30 -5.72
N PHE A 119 -12.86 -7.52 -5.31
CA PHE A 119 -12.05 -8.42 -6.12
C PHE A 119 -12.72 -8.80 -7.43
N ALA A 120 -14.01 -9.13 -7.42
CA ALA A 120 -14.75 -9.44 -8.64
C ALA A 120 -14.75 -8.28 -9.65
N LYS A 121 -14.98 -7.04 -9.17
CA LYS A 121 -14.91 -5.83 -10.02
C LYS A 121 -13.50 -5.63 -10.59
N LEU A 122 -12.48 -5.78 -9.75
CA LEU A 122 -11.09 -5.65 -10.18
C LEU A 122 -10.69 -6.75 -11.18
N LYS A 123 -11.15 -7.98 -10.96
CA LYS A 123 -10.93 -9.10 -11.88
C LYS A 123 -11.43 -8.78 -13.28
N THR A 124 -12.66 -8.26 -13.40
CA THR A 124 -13.20 -7.80 -14.68
C THR A 124 -12.35 -6.69 -15.31
N ALA A 125 -11.85 -5.73 -14.50
CA ALA A 125 -10.98 -4.68 -14.99
C ALA A 125 -9.62 -5.20 -15.47
N LEU A 126 -9.01 -6.16 -14.77
CA LEU A 126 -7.76 -6.83 -15.16
C LEU A 126 -7.91 -7.60 -16.48
N GLU A 127 -9.01 -8.36 -16.62
CA GLU A 127 -9.31 -9.11 -17.83
C GLU A 127 -9.55 -8.18 -19.03
N ALA A 128 -10.23 -7.04 -18.82
CA ALA A 128 -10.47 -6.04 -19.86
C ALA A 128 -9.16 -5.46 -20.45
N VAL A 129 -8.11 -5.34 -19.63
CA VAL A 129 -6.78 -4.90 -20.08
C VAL A 129 -5.84 -6.07 -20.44
N LYS A 130 -6.39 -7.29 -20.62
CA LYS A 130 -5.67 -8.51 -21.02
C LYS A 130 -4.59 -8.96 -20.03
N LEU A 131 -4.73 -8.62 -18.75
CA LEU A 131 -3.87 -9.13 -17.69
C LEU A 131 -4.40 -10.47 -17.14
N PRO A 132 -3.51 -11.40 -16.74
CA PRO A 132 -3.95 -12.66 -16.14
C PRO A 132 -4.55 -12.40 -14.75
N ALA A 133 -5.86 -12.55 -14.62
CA ALA A 133 -6.52 -12.43 -13.32
C ALA A 133 -6.04 -13.51 -12.34
N PRO A 134 -5.66 -13.17 -11.09
CA PRO A 134 -5.37 -14.17 -10.08
C PRO A 134 -6.64 -14.97 -9.74
N PRO A 135 -6.50 -16.23 -9.28
CA PRO A 135 -7.64 -17.11 -9.00
C PRO A 135 -8.47 -16.67 -7.78
N SER A 136 -7.84 -15.98 -6.83
CA SER A 136 -8.47 -15.48 -5.60
C SER A 136 -7.72 -14.27 -5.06
N LEU A 137 -8.29 -13.60 -4.04
CA LEU A 137 -7.54 -12.66 -3.21
C LEU A 137 -6.29 -13.32 -2.62
N CYS A 138 -5.22 -12.53 -2.53
CA CYS A 138 -3.85 -12.91 -2.14
C CYS A 138 -3.13 -13.95 -3.00
N ALA A 139 -3.80 -14.53 -3.99
CA ALA A 139 -3.12 -15.35 -4.97
C ALA A 139 -2.40 -14.47 -6.01
N VAL A 140 -1.33 -15.03 -6.58
CA VAL A 140 -0.58 -14.45 -7.70
C VAL A 140 -0.78 -15.36 -8.90
N SER A 141 -1.14 -14.78 -10.05
CA SER A 141 -1.32 -15.53 -11.29
C SER A 141 0.02 -16.03 -11.85
N SER A 142 -0.01 -17.21 -12.48
CA SER A 142 1.18 -17.88 -13.04
C SER A 142 1.56 -17.38 -14.45
N GLY A 143 1.19 -16.15 -14.81
CA GLY A 143 1.42 -15.56 -16.14
C GLY A 143 2.60 -14.59 -16.19
N SER A 144 2.82 -14.00 -17.37
CA SER A 144 3.73 -12.85 -17.56
C SER A 144 2.92 -11.67 -18.12
N PRO A 145 2.80 -10.56 -17.38
CA PRO A 145 3.29 -10.38 -16.00
C PRO A 145 2.56 -11.26 -15.00
N ARG A 146 3.21 -11.56 -13.86
CA ARG A 146 2.53 -12.10 -12.67
C ARG A 146 1.58 -11.04 -12.13
N VAL A 147 0.35 -11.40 -11.79
CA VAL A 147 -0.61 -10.42 -11.24
C VAL A 147 -1.15 -10.91 -9.91
N GLY A 148 -1.06 -10.07 -8.89
CA GLY A 148 -1.59 -10.36 -7.56
C GLY A 148 -2.53 -9.26 -7.08
N VAL A 149 -3.56 -9.64 -6.33
CA VAL A 149 -4.44 -8.70 -5.64
C VAL A 149 -4.41 -9.00 -4.15
N PHE A 150 -4.11 -8.00 -3.33
CA PHE A 150 -4.11 -8.08 -1.88
C PHE A 150 -5.15 -7.12 -1.30
N ALA A 151 -5.88 -7.57 -0.29
CA ALA A 151 -6.80 -6.73 0.47
C ALA A 151 -6.28 -6.62 1.90
N LEU A 152 -6.08 -5.39 2.38
CA LEU A 152 -5.69 -5.11 3.76
C LEU A 152 -6.86 -5.38 4.72
N PRO A 153 -6.60 -5.79 5.98
CA PRO A 153 -5.29 -6.18 6.54
C PRO A 153 -4.87 -7.60 6.11
N GLU A 154 -5.84 -8.49 5.84
CA GLU A 154 -5.66 -9.82 5.27
C GLU A 154 -6.99 -10.29 4.61
N PRO A 155 -6.97 -11.27 3.68
CA PRO A 155 -8.18 -11.78 3.05
C PRO A 155 -9.19 -12.33 4.05
N GLY A 156 -10.45 -11.94 3.88
CA GLY A 156 -11.55 -12.45 4.70
C GLY A 156 -11.65 -11.83 6.09
N ALA A 157 -10.67 -11.02 6.52
CA ALA A 157 -10.78 -10.21 7.72
C ALA A 157 -11.38 -8.84 7.39
N ALA A 158 -12.31 -8.38 8.22
CA ALA A 158 -12.77 -6.99 8.18
C ALA A 158 -11.70 -6.08 8.80
N GLY A 159 -11.37 -4.99 8.13
CA GLY A 159 -10.42 -4.00 8.63
C GLY A 159 -9.85 -3.12 7.53
N THR A 160 -9.04 -2.15 7.92
CA THR A 160 -8.43 -1.18 6.98
C THR A 160 -6.92 -1.10 7.21
N LEU A 161 -6.19 -0.36 6.37
CA LEU A 161 -4.81 0.00 6.67
C LEU A 161 -4.66 0.57 8.09
N GLU A 162 -5.63 1.35 8.57
CA GLU A 162 -5.57 1.90 9.93
C GLU A 162 -5.50 0.83 11.02
N ASP A 163 -6.14 -0.33 10.86
CA ASP A 163 -6.03 -1.44 11.83
C ASP A 163 -4.59 -1.96 11.93
N VAL A 164 -3.94 -2.13 10.77
CA VAL A 164 -2.52 -2.51 10.73
C VAL A 164 -1.67 -1.43 11.40
N LEU A 165 -1.87 -0.15 11.04
CA LEU A 165 -1.10 0.96 11.59
C LEU A 165 -1.26 1.10 13.11
N LEU A 166 -2.45 0.85 13.66
CA LEU A 166 -2.68 0.88 15.09
C LEU A 166 -1.95 -0.24 15.81
N ALA A 167 -1.96 -1.47 15.28
CA ALA A 167 -1.19 -2.58 15.84
C ALA A 167 0.33 -2.31 15.81
N LEU A 168 0.82 -1.70 14.73
CA LEU A 168 2.21 -1.26 14.62
C LEU A 168 2.54 -0.13 15.61
N GLY A 169 1.62 0.82 15.77
CA GLY A 169 1.73 1.93 16.69
C GLY A 169 1.80 1.48 18.15
N ASP A 170 0.95 0.53 18.54
CA ASP A 170 0.94 -0.07 19.88
C ASP A 170 2.28 -0.74 20.21
N ALA A 171 2.90 -1.41 19.24
CA ALA A 171 4.20 -2.06 19.43
C ALA A 171 5.38 -1.06 19.42
N ALA A 172 5.40 -0.11 18.48
CA ALA A 172 6.53 0.81 18.30
C ALA A 172 6.52 2.00 19.27
N TYR A 173 5.34 2.38 19.76
CA TYR A 173 5.07 3.61 20.50
C TYR A 173 3.96 3.42 21.56
N PRO A 174 4.08 2.47 22.50
CA PRO A 174 2.97 2.05 23.37
C PRO A 174 2.35 3.20 24.18
N GLU A 175 3.17 4.05 24.82
CA GLU A 175 2.67 5.18 25.62
C GLU A 175 1.96 6.24 24.76
N LEU A 176 2.52 6.55 23.59
CA LEU A 176 1.93 7.51 22.65
C LEU A 176 0.64 6.96 22.05
N ALA A 177 0.60 5.67 21.72
CA ALA A 177 -0.60 5.01 21.24
C ALA A 177 -1.71 5.05 22.30
N ALA A 178 -1.39 4.74 23.56
CA ALA A 178 -2.34 4.86 24.67
C ALA A 178 -2.89 6.28 24.83
N ALA A 179 -2.02 7.30 24.78
CA ALA A 179 -2.44 8.70 24.86
C ALA A 179 -3.32 9.12 23.67
N ALA A 180 -2.94 8.72 22.45
CA ALA A 180 -3.70 9.01 21.23
C ALA A 180 -5.07 8.31 21.22
N ARG A 181 -5.16 7.11 21.78
CA ARG A 181 -6.42 6.39 21.96
C ARG A 181 -7.36 7.14 22.89
N GLY A 182 -6.87 7.57 24.06
CA GLY A 182 -7.64 8.38 24.99
C GLY A 182 -8.16 9.68 24.35
N TYR A 183 -7.31 10.36 23.58
CA TYR A 183 -7.72 11.54 22.81
C TYR A 183 -8.84 11.23 21.80
N ALA A 184 -8.66 10.21 20.95
CA ALA A 184 -9.63 9.86 19.92
C ALA A 184 -10.97 9.40 20.52
N ASP A 185 -10.94 8.60 21.59
CA ASP A 185 -12.13 8.11 22.28
C ASP A 185 -12.92 9.26 22.92
N GLN A 186 -12.24 10.21 23.56
CA GLN A 186 -12.88 11.39 24.14
C GLN A 186 -13.64 12.20 23.09
N TRP A 187 -13.00 12.48 21.95
CA TRP A 187 -13.65 13.24 20.87
C TRP A 187 -14.72 12.43 20.15
N ARG A 188 -14.57 11.10 20.06
CA ARG A 188 -15.61 10.23 19.51
C ARG A 188 -16.86 10.24 20.38
N GLN A 189 -16.72 10.14 21.69
CA GLN A 189 -17.85 10.26 22.63
C GLN A 189 -18.57 11.60 22.48
N LYS A 190 -17.82 12.70 22.34
CA LYS A 190 -18.40 14.02 22.09
C LYS A 190 -19.13 14.08 20.74
N ALA A 191 -18.52 13.54 19.70
CA ALA A 191 -19.11 13.48 18.36
C ALA A 191 -20.42 12.69 18.31
N ASP A 192 -20.51 11.60 19.07
CA ASP A 192 -21.71 10.77 19.20
C ASP A 192 -22.80 11.49 20.03
N ALA A 193 -22.42 12.29 21.02
CA ALA A 193 -23.34 13.14 21.80
C ALA A 193 -23.87 14.36 21.01
N GLU A 194 -23.17 14.78 19.95
CA GLU A 194 -23.52 15.93 19.11
C GLU A 194 -23.81 15.52 17.64
N PRO A 195 -24.80 14.65 17.37
CA PRO A 195 -25.03 14.05 16.04
C PRO A 195 -25.37 15.07 14.95
N ALA A 196 -25.97 16.21 15.32
CA ALA A 196 -26.36 17.27 14.39
C ALA A 196 -25.18 18.14 13.91
N THR A 197 -24.05 18.12 14.62
CA THR A 197 -22.88 18.93 14.26
C THR A 197 -22.14 18.28 13.09
N LEU A 198 -21.95 19.02 12.00
CA LEU A 198 -21.31 18.52 10.78
C LEU A 198 -19.79 18.32 10.94
N ASP A 199 -19.14 19.06 11.84
CA ASP A 199 -17.69 18.95 12.10
C ASP A 199 -17.26 17.54 12.52
N TRP A 200 -18.17 16.79 13.14
CA TRP A 200 -17.95 15.43 13.61
C TRP A 200 -18.21 14.35 12.56
N LYS A 201 -18.68 14.72 11.37
CA LYS A 201 -19.10 13.77 10.32
C LYS A 201 -18.02 12.73 10.01
N GLU A 202 -16.78 13.17 9.82
CA GLU A 202 -15.66 12.28 9.48
C GLU A 202 -15.25 11.40 10.67
N LEU A 203 -15.26 11.94 11.89
CA LEU A 203 -14.92 11.20 13.11
C LEU A 203 -15.94 10.08 13.43
N ARG A 204 -17.20 10.28 13.05
CA ARG A 204 -18.29 9.31 13.23
C ARG A 204 -18.25 8.16 12.22
N LYS A 205 -17.51 8.27 11.12
CA LYS A 205 -17.33 7.14 10.19
C LYS A 205 -16.70 5.93 10.90
N PRO A 206 -16.89 4.69 10.41
CA PRO A 206 -16.30 3.50 11.02
C PRO A 206 -14.79 3.60 11.28
N ALA A 207 -14.02 4.14 10.31
CA ALA A 207 -12.57 4.35 10.45
C ALA A 207 -12.18 5.70 11.09
N GLY A 208 -13.14 6.57 11.42
CA GLY A 208 -12.89 7.95 11.85
C GLY A 208 -12.06 8.04 13.13
N ALA A 209 -12.39 7.25 14.15
CA ALA A 209 -11.65 7.21 15.41
C ALA A 209 -10.22 6.66 15.23
N LYS A 210 -10.05 5.63 14.40
CA LYS A 210 -8.73 5.07 14.07
C LYS A 210 -7.85 6.10 13.38
N LYS A 211 -8.41 6.83 12.40
CA LYS A 211 -7.73 7.93 11.70
C LYS A 211 -7.36 9.07 12.66
N ALA A 212 -8.25 9.42 13.60
CA ALA A 212 -7.95 10.43 14.63
C ALA A 212 -6.81 10.00 15.55
N MET A 213 -6.78 8.73 15.98
CA MET A 213 -5.68 8.17 16.79
C MET A 213 -4.35 8.23 16.03
N ILE A 214 -4.30 7.74 14.78
CA ILE A 214 -3.09 7.80 13.93
C ILE A 214 -2.64 9.25 13.69
N GLY A 215 -3.60 10.15 13.47
CA GLY A 215 -3.35 11.58 13.31
C GLY A 215 -2.74 12.21 14.57
N ALA A 216 -3.26 11.88 15.75
CA ALA A 216 -2.72 12.35 17.03
C ALA A 216 -1.30 11.83 17.28
N MET A 217 -1.03 10.54 17.01
CA MET A 217 0.33 9.99 17.07
C MET A 217 1.27 10.71 16.10
N THR A 218 0.81 10.93 14.86
CA THR A 218 1.57 11.64 13.83
C THR A 218 1.90 13.07 14.24
N ALA A 219 0.95 13.79 14.84
CA ALA A 219 1.15 15.17 15.29
C ALA A 219 2.27 15.29 16.33
N VAL A 220 2.51 14.24 17.13
CA VAL A 220 3.63 14.17 18.07
C VAL A 220 4.92 13.72 17.37
N LEU A 221 4.87 12.68 16.55
CA LEU A 221 6.06 12.10 15.90
C LEU A 221 6.69 13.03 14.85
N LYS A 222 5.84 13.76 14.11
CA LYS A 222 6.23 14.69 13.04
C LYS A 222 5.33 15.93 13.06
N PRO A 223 5.55 16.86 14.00
CA PRO A 223 4.74 18.07 14.10
C PRO A 223 4.69 18.85 12.77
N GLY A 224 3.48 19.22 12.34
CA GLY A 224 3.26 19.97 11.10
C GLY A 224 3.47 19.18 9.80
N LYS A 225 3.60 17.84 9.87
CA LYS A 225 3.70 16.96 8.70
C LYS A 225 2.53 15.98 8.63
N SER A 226 2.32 15.42 7.46
CA SER A 226 1.26 14.44 7.21
C SER A 226 1.60 13.06 7.77
N THR A 227 0.58 12.23 7.94
CA THR A 227 0.71 10.81 8.31
C THR A 227 1.63 10.07 7.34
N GLN A 228 1.53 10.37 6.04
CA GLN A 228 2.42 9.80 5.02
C GLN A 228 3.90 9.98 5.37
N VAL A 229 4.33 11.18 5.75
CA VAL A 229 5.73 11.47 6.12
C VAL A 229 6.12 10.70 7.37
N SER A 230 5.22 10.60 8.35
CA SER A 230 5.44 9.81 9.57
C SER A 230 5.62 8.32 9.24
N LEU A 231 4.82 7.74 8.35
CA LEU A 231 4.94 6.35 7.93
C LEU A 231 6.28 6.06 7.22
N GLU A 232 6.78 6.99 6.43
CA GLU A 232 8.06 6.86 5.71
C GLU A 232 9.28 6.96 6.65
N ASP A 233 9.24 7.91 7.60
CA ASP A 233 10.41 8.30 8.40
C ASP A 233 10.48 7.63 9.78
N ASN A 234 9.33 7.37 10.41
CA ASN A 234 9.27 6.87 11.77
C ASN A 234 9.20 5.33 11.81
N ARG A 235 9.25 4.76 13.02
CA ARG A 235 9.42 3.32 13.28
C ARG A 235 8.11 2.53 13.26
N TRP A 236 7.08 3.02 12.55
CA TRP A 236 5.83 2.28 12.37
C TRP A 236 6.12 0.89 11.80
N VAL A 237 6.86 0.83 10.70
CA VAL A 237 7.44 -0.40 10.16
C VAL A 237 8.95 -0.37 10.37
N SER A 238 9.44 -1.36 11.11
CA SER A 238 10.83 -1.55 11.54
C SER A 238 11.14 -3.04 11.70
N GLU A 239 12.40 -3.42 11.90
CA GLU A 239 12.75 -4.83 12.16
C GLU A 239 11.98 -5.42 13.34
N HIS A 240 11.71 -4.62 14.37
CA HIS A 240 10.92 -5.05 15.52
C HIS A 240 9.46 -5.33 15.14
N THR A 241 8.83 -4.41 14.41
CA THR A 241 7.41 -4.55 14.06
C THR A 241 7.16 -5.49 12.89
N LYS A 242 8.16 -5.74 12.03
CA LYS A 242 8.13 -6.72 10.93
C LYS A 242 7.75 -8.13 11.39
N ALA A 243 8.10 -8.51 12.62
CA ALA A 243 7.80 -9.82 13.18
C ALA A 243 6.34 -9.97 13.64
N LEU A 244 5.53 -8.89 13.63
CA LEU A 244 4.15 -8.96 14.07
C LEU A 244 3.28 -9.71 13.06
N ALA A 245 2.30 -10.45 13.60
CA ALA A 245 1.37 -11.26 12.82
C ALA A 245 0.61 -10.41 11.77
N CYS A 246 0.26 -9.17 12.11
CA CYS A 246 -0.48 -8.26 11.22
C CYS A 246 0.28 -7.87 9.95
N LEU A 247 1.61 -8.05 9.88
CA LEU A 247 2.40 -7.80 8.67
C LEU A 247 2.69 -9.05 7.85
N GLN A 248 2.53 -10.25 8.42
CA GLN A 248 2.88 -11.50 7.72
C GLN A 248 2.09 -11.69 6.42
N PRO A 249 0.77 -11.38 6.35
CA PRO A 249 0.01 -11.49 5.11
C PRO A 249 0.57 -10.60 3.99
N SER A 250 0.90 -9.34 4.29
CA SER A 250 1.48 -8.42 3.30
C SER A 250 2.88 -8.85 2.87
N LEU A 251 3.70 -9.34 3.80
CA LEU A 251 5.05 -9.85 3.51
C LEU A 251 5.01 -11.11 2.62
N ALA A 252 4.10 -12.04 2.93
CA ALA A 252 3.91 -13.26 2.15
C ALA A 252 3.43 -12.93 0.74
N PHE A 253 2.48 -11.99 0.61
CA PHE A 253 1.99 -11.52 -0.69
C PHE A 253 3.11 -10.90 -1.54
N LEU A 254 3.91 -9.98 -0.97
CA LEU A 254 5.03 -9.37 -1.70
C LEU A 254 6.07 -10.40 -2.14
N SER A 255 6.40 -11.36 -1.27
CA SER A 255 7.33 -12.44 -1.61
C SER A 255 6.82 -13.27 -2.78
N ALA A 256 5.54 -13.69 -2.73
CA ALA A 256 4.90 -14.42 -3.82
C ALA A 256 4.86 -13.62 -5.13
N LEU A 257 4.56 -12.31 -5.06
CA LEU A 257 4.50 -11.43 -6.22
C LEU A 257 5.88 -11.28 -6.90
N PHE A 258 6.93 -11.14 -6.10
CA PHE A 258 8.30 -11.05 -6.58
C PHE A 258 8.87 -12.40 -7.05
N GLY A 259 8.18 -13.51 -6.79
CA GLY A 259 8.69 -14.84 -7.12
C GLY A 259 9.86 -15.25 -6.23
N VAL A 260 9.99 -14.63 -5.05
CA VAL A 260 11.02 -14.97 -4.05
C VAL A 260 10.39 -15.96 -3.07
N PRO A 261 11.02 -17.11 -2.80
CA PRO A 261 10.52 -18.04 -1.77
C PRO A 261 10.45 -17.32 -0.43
N THR A 262 9.32 -17.47 0.27
CA THR A 262 9.18 -17.03 1.66
C THR A 262 10.23 -17.74 2.50
N MET A 263 11.24 -17.02 2.97
CA MET A 263 12.21 -17.53 3.95
C MET A 263 11.48 -17.85 5.26
N GLY A 264 11.03 -19.10 5.40
CA GLY A 264 10.26 -19.52 6.57
C GLY A 264 9.80 -20.98 6.53
N SER A 265 10.75 -21.93 6.57
CA SER A 265 10.64 -23.18 7.36
C SER A 265 11.83 -24.14 7.12
N GLU A 266 13.07 -23.68 7.25
CA GLU A 266 14.16 -24.62 7.57
C GLU A 266 14.26 -24.73 9.09
N TYR A 267 13.30 -25.44 9.69
CA TYR A 267 13.60 -26.14 10.94
C TYR A 267 14.61 -27.23 10.55
N ARG A 268 15.88 -27.01 10.91
CA ARG A 268 16.90 -28.05 10.89
C ARG A 268 16.38 -29.23 11.72
N GLU A 269 16.01 -30.32 11.05
CA GLU A 269 16.03 -31.62 11.70
C GLU A 269 17.44 -31.81 12.25
N ALA A 270 17.55 -31.88 13.58
CA ALA A 270 18.77 -32.36 14.21
C ALA A 270 19.02 -33.79 13.68
N PRO A 271 20.24 -34.15 13.28
CA PRO A 271 20.53 -35.49 12.82
C PRO A 271 20.31 -36.45 14.00
N SER A 272 19.24 -37.24 13.92
CA SER A 272 19.07 -38.41 14.78
C SER A 272 20.06 -39.46 14.32
N GLY A 273 21.18 -39.58 15.01
CA GLY A 273 22.14 -40.64 14.77
C GLY A 273 23.13 -40.78 15.91
N ALA A 274 22.84 -41.69 16.84
CA ALA A 274 23.84 -42.56 17.44
C ALA A 274 23.13 -43.72 18.17
N ASN A 275 23.00 -44.85 17.47
CA ASN A 275 23.12 -46.16 18.10
C ASN A 275 24.56 -46.31 18.59
N ILE A 276 24.77 -46.43 19.91
CA ILE A 276 25.66 -47.41 20.58
C ILE A 276 25.07 -47.66 21.96
#